data_AF-A0A7Y2CB78-F1
#
_entry.id   AF-A0A7Y2CB78-F1
#
_cell.length_a   1.000
_cell.length_b   1.000
_cell.length_c   1.000
_cell.angle_alpha   90.00
_cell.angle_beta   90.00
_cell.angle_gamma   90.00
#
_symmetry.space_group_name_H-M   'P 1'
#
loop_
_entity.id
_entity.type
_entity.pdbx_description
1 polymer ?
#
loop_
_entity_poly.entity_id
_entity_poly.type
_entity_poly.pdbx_seq_one_letter_code
_entity_poly.pdbx_strand_id
1 'polypeptide(L)'
;MNRKFLALIGIAALTAHAVFSSAAAQTAADYQQRHSDLVSLASIFGTLHHIRRNCEPRMEADAWRNRMKRIVELEDPQPAAREEMVKAFNRAYRDAQRRFPGCSRTAEDYAAARADAGDKIVARLMAPLYEAMESYEDAPQIWRGNISPSPPIIDQDAD
;
A
#
# COMPACT_ATOMS: atom_id res chain seq x y z
N MET A 1 38.87 45.48 47.91
CA MET A 1 38.49 44.61 49.05
C MET A 1 37.21 43.87 48.67
N ASN A 2 37.32 42.75 47.96
CA ASN A 2 37.28 41.36 48.47
C ASN A 2 35.86 40.75 48.56
N ARG A 3 35.51 40.00 47.51
CA ARG A 3 34.89 38.65 47.45
C ARG A 3 33.86 38.25 48.52
N LYS A 4 32.63 37.93 48.07
CA LYS A 4 31.92 36.69 48.46
C LYS A 4 31.22 36.06 47.25
N PHE A 5 31.54 34.78 47.05
CA PHE A 5 30.94 33.82 46.12
C PHE A 5 29.53 33.38 46.58
N LEU A 6 28.83 32.64 45.69
CA LEU A 6 27.61 31.80 45.87
C LEU A 6 26.31 32.49 45.41
N ALA A 7 25.44 31.93 44.57
CA ALA A 7 25.36 30.60 43.96
C ALA A 7 24.56 30.66 42.64
N LEU A 8 25.03 29.90 41.65
CA LEU A 8 24.25 29.39 40.53
C LEU A 8 23.23 28.36 41.06
N ILE A 9 21.93 28.55 40.79
CA ILE A 9 20.99 27.43 40.64
C ILE A 9 20.19 27.70 39.37
N GLY A 10 20.54 26.95 38.32
CA GLY A 10 19.85 26.97 37.05
C GLY A 10 18.47 26.35 37.17
N ILE A 11 17.48 27.01 36.59
CA ILE A 11 16.21 26.39 36.23
C ILE A 11 16.40 25.86 34.79
N ALA A 12 17.15 24.77 34.67
CA ALA A 12 17.02 23.89 33.53
C ALA A 12 15.72 23.11 33.76
N ALA A 13 14.59 23.68 33.35
CA ALA A 13 13.34 22.95 33.29
C ALA A 13 13.49 21.86 32.23
N LEU A 14 13.71 20.63 32.70
CA LEU A 14 13.73 19.40 31.91
C LEU A 14 12.46 19.33 31.04
N THR A 15 12.58 19.65 29.75
CA THR A 15 11.67 19.12 28.74
C THR A 15 12.03 17.65 28.51
N ALA A 16 11.63 16.78 29.44
CA ALA A 16 11.64 15.34 29.24
C ALA A 16 10.55 14.98 28.23
N HIS A 17 10.85 15.12 26.93
CA HIS A 17 10.08 14.45 25.89
C HIS A 17 10.32 12.95 26.06
N ALA A 18 9.34 12.30 26.69
CA ALA A 18 9.34 10.86 26.87
C ALA A 18 9.14 10.20 25.50
N VAL A 19 10.24 9.84 24.85
CA VAL A 19 10.25 9.07 23.60
C VAL A 19 10.01 7.60 23.95
N PHE A 20 8.79 7.27 24.39
CA PHE A 20 8.37 5.88 24.55
C PHE A 20 7.80 5.39 23.21
N SER A 21 8.68 4.90 22.32
CA SER A 21 8.25 4.05 21.21
C SER A 21 7.79 2.70 21.77
N SER A 22 6.47 2.49 21.86
CA SER A 22 5.93 1.16 22.15
C SER A 22 5.80 0.38 20.85
N ALA A 23 6.47 -0.77 20.75
CA ALA A 23 6.42 -1.62 19.55
C ALA A 23 4.97 -1.97 19.13
N ALA A 24 4.05 -2.09 20.08
CA ALA A 24 2.63 -2.33 19.82
C ALA A 24 1.92 -1.16 19.11
N ALA A 25 2.32 0.08 19.35
CA ALA A 25 1.76 1.23 18.64
C ALA A 25 2.23 1.26 17.18
N GLN A 26 3.48 0.85 16.92
CA GLN A 26 4.02 0.74 15.56
C GLN A 26 3.28 -0.34 14.76
N THR A 27 3.10 -1.54 15.31
CA THR A 27 2.39 -2.62 14.61
C THR A 27 0.94 -2.28 14.30
N ALA A 28 0.27 -1.52 15.18
CA ALA A 28 -1.06 -1.01 14.90
C ALA A 28 -1.01 0.01 13.75
N ALA A 29 -0.12 1.00 13.79
CA ALA A 29 0.02 1.97 12.71
C ALA A 29 0.25 1.29 11.34
N ASP A 30 1.11 0.27 11.30
CA ASP A 30 1.41 -0.49 10.08
C ASP A 30 0.17 -1.26 9.57
N TYR A 31 -0.58 -1.91 10.46
CA TYR A 31 -1.85 -2.57 10.11
C TYR A 31 -2.87 -1.58 9.55
N GLN A 32 -3.06 -0.43 10.21
CA GLN A 32 -3.98 0.60 9.75
C GLN A 32 -3.60 1.14 8.36
N GLN A 33 -2.31 1.38 8.13
CA GLN A 33 -1.82 1.85 6.83
C GLN A 33 -2.05 0.81 5.74
N ARG A 34 -1.70 -0.46 6.00
CA ARG A 34 -1.94 -1.58 5.06
C ARG A 34 -3.43 -1.70 4.72
N HIS A 35 -4.30 -1.67 5.72
CA HIS A 35 -5.75 -1.72 5.53
C HIS A 35 -6.25 -0.55 4.67
N SER A 36 -5.78 0.66 4.95
CA SER A 36 -6.13 1.86 4.15
C SER A 36 -5.69 1.73 2.69
N ASP A 37 -4.51 1.18 2.45
CA ASP A 37 -3.97 0.92 1.12
C ASP A 37 -4.80 -0.15 0.38
N LEU A 38 -5.22 -1.23 1.04
CA LEU A 38 -6.10 -2.26 0.48
C LEU A 38 -7.48 -1.73 0.11
N VAL A 39 -8.09 -0.90 0.97
CA VAL A 39 -9.38 -0.24 0.69
C VAL A 39 -9.25 0.73 -0.48
N SER A 40 -8.14 1.46 -0.56
CA SER A 40 -7.84 2.39 -1.66
C SER A 40 -7.64 1.66 -2.99
N LEU A 41 -6.92 0.52 -2.97
CA LEU A 41 -6.71 -0.33 -4.14
C LEU A 41 -8.05 -0.93 -4.63
N ALA A 42 -8.90 -1.39 -3.71
CA ALA A 42 -10.23 -1.89 -4.04
C ALA A 42 -11.10 -0.82 -4.75
N SER A 43 -11.03 0.43 -4.30
CA SER A 43 -11.68 1.57 -4.97
C SER A 43 -11.14 1.82 -6.38
N ILE A 44 -9.83 1.70 -6.59
CA ILE A 44 -9.22 1.80 -7.93
C ILE A 44 -9.74 0.68 -8.83
N PHE A 45 -9.76 -0.56 -8.37
CA PHE A 45 -10.30 -1.68 -9.15
C PHE A 45 -11.77 -1.48 -9.52
N GLY A 46 -12.61 -0.95 -8.61
CA GLY A 46 -14.00 -0.63 -8.92
C GLY A 46 -14.13 0.40 -10.04
N THR A 47 -13.29 1.44 -10.00
CA THR A 47 -13.23 2.48 -11.04
C THR A 47 -12.82 1.91 -12.39
N LEU A 48 -11.69 1.19 -12.41
CA LEU A 48 -11.13 0.59 -13.63
C LEU A 48 -12.08 -0.43 -14.24
N HIS A 49 -12.75 -1.22 -13.40
CA HIS A 49 -13.71 -2.21 -13.82
C HIS A 49 -14.85 -1.61 -14.64
N HIS A 50 -15.40 -0.46 -14.22
CA HIS A 50 -16.45 0.21 -14.99
C HIS A 50 -15.91 0.76 -16.32
N ILE A 51 -14.82 1.55 -16.26
CA ILE A 51 -14.34 2.29 -17.43
C ILE A 51 -13.78 1.33 -18.50
N ARG A 52 -12.93 0.38 -18.12
CA ARG A 52 -12.33 -0.55 -19.09
C ARG A 52 -13.35 -1.54 -19.64
N ARG A 53 -14.44 -1.85 -18.94
CA ARG A 53 -15.56 -2.60 -19.52
C ARG A 53 -16.22 -1.84 -20.68
N ASN A 54 -16.30 -0.52 -20.59
CA ASN A 54 -16.91 0.31 -21.64
C ASN A 54 -15.95 0.57 -22.80
N CYS A 55 -14.66 0.77 -22.53
CA CYS A 55 -13.67 1.08 -23.55
C CYS A 55 -13.04 -0.17 -24.20
N GLU A 56 -12.88 -1.26 -23.45
CA GLU A 56 -12.18 -2.48 -23.88
C GLU A 56 -12.99 -3.77 -23.54
N PRO A 57 -14.25 -3.89 -24.00
CA PRO A 57 -15.17 -4.93 -23.54
C PRO A 57 -14.71 -6.38 -23.82
N ARG A 58 -13.80 -6.60 -24.77
CA ARG A 58 -13.30 -7.94 -25.12
C ARG A 58 -12.10 -8.40 -24.30
N MET A 59 -11.35 -7.46 -23.71
CA MET A 59 -10.08 -7.75 -23.03
C MET A 59 -10.21 -7.75 -21.50
N GLU A 60 -11.04 -6.86 -20.95
CA GLU A 60 -10.88 -6.45 -19.54
C GLU A 60 -12.15 -6.58 -18.69
N ALA A 61 -13.25 -7.12 -19.25
CA ALA A 61 -14.55 -7.12 -18.61
C ALA A 61 -14.56 -7.80 -17.23
N ASP A 62 -13.81 -8.89 -17.05
CA ASP A 62 -13.74 -9.62 -15.77
C ASP A 62 -12.40 -9.51 -15.04
N ALA A 63 -11.36 -8.99 -15.69
CA ALA A 63 -10.00 -8.94 -15.14
C ALA A 63 -9.95 -8.22 -13.79
N TRP A 64 -10.61 -7.07 -13.68
CA TRP A 64 -10.60 -6.24 -12.46
C TRP A 64 -11.39 -6.85 -11.30
N ARG A 65 -12.50 -7.54 -11.59
CA ARG A 65 -13.22 -8.31 -10.56
C ARG A 65 -12.36 -9.47 -10.06
N ASN A 66 -11.66 -10.15 -10.96
CA ASN A 66 -10.78 -11.25 -10.59
C ASN A 66 -9.57 -10.77 -9.78
N ARG A 67 -8.96 -9.64 -10.14
CA ARG A 67 -7.93 -8.98 -9.34
C ARG A 67 -8.44 -8.63 -7.93
N MET A 68 -9.64 -8.05 -7.82
CA MET A 68 -10.26 -7.76 -6.52
C MET A 68 -10.47 -9.03 -5.66
N LYS A 69 -10.94 -10.13 -6.27
CA LYS A 69 -11.07 -11.41 -5.56
C LYS A 69 -9.70 -11.92 -5.09
N ARG A 70 -8.69 -11.84 -5.96
CA ARG A 70 -7.34 -12.31 -5.67
C ARG A 70 -6.70 -11.55 -4.52
N ILE A 71 -6.87 -10.23 -4.42
CA ILE A 71 -6.32 -9.49 -3.27
C ILE A 71 -7.00 -9.88 -1.96
N VAL A 72 -8.32 -10.13 -1.97
CA VAL A 72 -9.05 -10.55 -0.77
C VAL A 72 -8.62 -11.94 -0.33
N GLU A 73 -8.37 -12.84 -1.29
CA GLU A 73 -7.87 -14.18 -1.02
C GLU A 73 -6.43 -14.15 -0.46
N LEU A 74 -5.54 -13.36 -1.05
CA LEU A 74 -4.15 -13.27 -0.62
C LEU A 74 -3.97 -12.61 0.76
N GLU A 75 -4.77 -11.57 1.04
CA GLU A 75 -4.65 -10.81 2.29
C GLU A 75 -5.43 -11.45 3.44
N ASP A 76 -6.35 -12.38 3.16
CA ASP A 76 -7.28 -13.01 4.10
C ASP A 76 -7.78 -12.06 5.22
N PRO A 77 -8.38 -10.90 4.85
CA PRO A 77 -8.70 -9.87 5.81
C PRO A 77 -9.83 -10.32 6.73
N GLN A 78 -9.82 -9.78 7.96
CA GLN A 78 -10.93 -9.96 8.89
C GLN A 78 -12.27 -9.57 8.23
N PRO A 79 -13.40 -10.21 8.59
CA PRO A 79 -14.68 -10.01 7.89
C PRO A 79 -15.11 -8.54 7.73
N ALA A 80 -14.88 -7.71 8.74
CA ALA A 80 -15.16 -6.27 8.68
C ALA A 80 -14.27 -5.54 7.66
N ALA A 81 -12.97 -5.83 7.65
CA ALA A 81 -12.04 -5.26 6.68
C ALA A 81 -12.37 -5.69 5.24
N ARG A 82 -12.72 -6.97 5.06
CA ARG A 82 -13.22 -7.50 3.79
C ARG A 82 -14.46 -6.73 3.31
N GLU A 83 -15.41 -6.47 4.21
CA GLU A 83 -16.62 -5.72 3.90
C GLU A 83 -16.31 -4.29 3.45
N GLU A 84 -15.37 -3.61 4.11
CA GLU A 84 -14.92 -2.27 3.73
C GLU A 84 -14.30 -2.24 2.34
N MET A 85 -13.42 -3.20 2.01
CA MET A 85 -12.85 -3.33 0.67
C MET A 85 -13.93 -3.53 -0.39
N VAL A 86 -14.90 -4.42 -0.14
CA VAL A 86 -16.03 -4.66 -1.06
C VAL A 86 -16.92 -3.42 -1.21
N LYS A 87 -17.20 -2.71 -0.12
CA LYS A 87 -17.96 -1.44 -0.14
C LYS A 87 -17.23 -0.38 -0.97
N ALA A 88 -15.92 -0.26 -0.82
CA ALA A 88 -15.10 0.70 -1.56
C ALA A 88 -15.10 0.41 -3.06
N PHE A 89 -14.91 -0.86 -3.46
CA PHE A 89 -15.02 -1.30 -4.85
C PHE A 89 -16.39 -0.92 -5.44
N ASN A 90 -17.48 -1.31 -4.76
CA ASN A 90 -18.83 -1.09 -5.26
C ASN A 90 -19.20 0.40 -5.35
N ARG A 91 -18.75 1.20 -4.39
CA ARG A 91 -18.94 2.66 -4.41
C ARG A 91 -18.23 3.28 -5.61
N ALA A 92 -16.94 2.99 -5.76
CA ALA A 92 -16.13 3.53 -6.84
C ALA A 92 -16.64 3.12 -8.23
N TYR A 93 -17.10 1.88 -8.39
CA TYR A 93 -17.76 1.42 -9.61
C TYR A 93 -18.99 2.26 -9.95
N ARG A 94 -19.89 2.47 -8.98
CA ARG A 94 -21.10 3.29 -9.18
C ARG A 94 -20.77 4.75 -9.46
N ASP A 95 -19.71 5.27 -8.85
CA ASP A 95 -19.27 6.65 -9.07
C ASP A 95 -18.70 6.82 -10.48
N ALA A 96 -17.86 5.89 -10.93
CA ALA A 96 -17.37 5.84 -12.30
C ALA A 96 -18.52 5.68 -13.31
N GLN A 97 -19.54 4.88 -12.98
CA GLN A 97 -20.74 4.72 -13.82
C GLN A 97 -21.51 6.02 -14.03
N ARG A 98 -21.71 6.81 -12.96
CA ARG A 98 -22.38 8.10 -13.06
C ARG A 98 -21.55 9.13 -13.83
N ARG A 99 -20.22 9.09 -13.66
CA ARG A 99 -19.30 10.07 -14.27
C ARG A 99 -18.97 9.77 -15.74
N PHE A 100 -18.88 8.49 -16.11
CA PHE A 100 -18.45 8.02 -17.42
C PHE A 100 -19.45 6.99 -17.98
N PRO A 101 -20.65 7.42 -18.43
CA PRO A 101 -21.67 6.49 -18.93
C PRO A 101 -21.27 5.77 -20.21
N GLY A 102 -20.29 6.29 -20.96
CA GLY A 102 -19.72 5.67 -22.15
C GLY A 102 -18.20 5.87 -22.23
N CYS A 103 -17.56 5.21 -23.20
CA CYS A 103 -16.14 5.41 -23.45
C CYS A 103 -15.90 6.80 -24.05
N SER A 104 -14.86 7.48 -23.57
CA SER A 104 -14.39 8.77 -24.07
C SER A 104 -12.92 8.94 -23.71
N ARG A 105 -12.23 9.86 -24.40
CA ARG A 105 -10.83 10.17 -24.09
C ARG A 105 -10.62 10.54 -22.61
N THR A 106 -11.49 11.36 -22.04
CA THR A 106 -11.45 11.73 -20.62
C THR A 106 -11.60 10.52 -19.69
N ALA A 107 -12.41 9.53 -20.08
CA ALA A 107 -12.57 8.30 -19.28
C ALA A 107 -11.30 7.45 -19.34
N GLU A 108 -10.69 7.30 -20.52
CA GLU A 108 -9.42 6.59 -20.69
C GLU A 108 -8.28 7.25 -19.92
N ASP A 109 -8.12 8.57 -20.05
CA ASP A 109 -7.09 9.33 -19.31
C ASP A 109 -7.30 9.21 -17.79
N TYR A 110 -8.56 9.22 -17.33
CA TYR A 110 -8.88 9.00 -15.92
C TYR A 110 -8.56 7.57 -15.48
N ALA A 111 -8.86 6.56 -16.29
CA ALA A 111 -8.50 5.17 -15.99
C ALA A 111 -6.98 4.99 -15.89
N ALA A 112 -6.21 5.56 -16.83
CA ALA A 112 -4.74 5.53 -16.79
C ALA A 112 -4.21 6.17 -15.50
N ALA A 113 -4.66 7.37 -15.15
CA ALA A 113 -4.25 8.03 -13.91
C ALA A 113 -4.62 7.23 -12.65
N ARG A 114 -5.72 6.47 -12.67
CA ARG A 114 -6.10 5.58 -11.56
C ARG A 114 -5.25 4.31 -11.52
N ALA A 115 -4.82 3.79 -12.66
CA ALA A 115 -3.86 2.68 -12.71
C ALA A 115 -2.52 3.09 -12.11
N ASP A 116 -1.97 4.25 -12.50
CA ASP A 116 -0.71 4.78 -11.94
C ASP A 116 -0.79 4.99 -10.42
N ALA A 117 -1.95 5.44 -9.93
CA ALA A 117 -2.19 5.55 -8.49
C ALA A 117 -2.24 4.19 -7.80
N GLY A 118 -2.74 3.17 -8.49
CA GLY A 118 -2.78 1.78 -8.03
C GLY A 118 -1.39 1.20 -7.90
N ASP A 119 -0.52 1.42 -8.87
CA ASP A 119 0.87 0.93 -8.85
C ASP A 119 1.64 1.48 -7.64
N LYS A 120 1.42 2.76 -7.30
CA LYS A 120 1.99 3.37 -6.09
C LYS A 120 1.48 2.74 -4.80
N ILE A 121 0.22 2.28 -4.77
CA ILE A 121 -0.33 1.57 -3.61
C ILE A 121 0.27 0.16 -3.53
N VAL A 122 0.35 -0.56 -4.65
CA VAL A 122 0.96 -1.90 -4.71
C VAL A 122 2.41 -1.84 -4.25
N ALA A 123 3.18 -0.84 -4.71
CA ALA A 123 4.56 -0.64 -4.27
C ALA A 123 4.66 -0.48 -2.74
N ARG A 124 3.76 0.30 -2.11
CA ARG A 124 3.72 0.43 -0.64
C ARG A 124 3.34 -0.86 0.07
N LEU A 125 2.37 -1.61 -0.46
CA LEU A 125 1.93 -2.89 0.13
C LEU A 125 3.05 -3.95 0.11
N MET A 126 3.91 -3.89 -0.91
CA MET A 126 4.99 -4.84 -1.14
C MET A 126 6.34 -4.42 -0.54
N ALA A 127 6.53 -3.14 -0.20
CA ALA A 127 7.79 -2.64 0.34
C ALA A 127 8.33 -3.46 1.53
N PRO A 128 7.52 -3.83 2.54
CA PRO A 128 8.03 -4.64 3.67
C PRO A 128 8.51 -6.03 3.25
N LEU A 129 7.90 -6.61 2.21
CA LEU A 129 8.34 -7.90 1.66
C LEU A 129 9.70 -7.76 0.96
N TYR A 130 9.86 -6.72 0.13
CA TYR A 130 11.12 -6.48 -0.56
C TYR A 130 12.26 -6.18 0.40
N GLU A 131 12.02 -5.36 1.42
CA GLU A 131 13.00 -5.08 2.47
C GLU A 131 13.39 -6.36 3.23
N ALA A 132 12.43 -7.23 3.53
CA ALA A 132 12.70 -8.52 4.16
C ALA A 132 13.53 -9.44 3.24
N MET A 133 13.24 -9.47 1.94
CA MET A 133 13.98 -10.27 0.97
C MET A 133 15.42 -9.76 0.76
N GLU A 134 15.62 -8.44 0.66
CA GLU A 134 16.94 -7.82 0.55
C GLU A 134 17.80 -8.13 1.78
N SER A 135 17.21 -8.00 2.98
CA SER A 135 17.90 -8.34 4.22
C SER A 135 18.35 -9.82 4.31
N TYR A 136 17.60 -10.71 3.65
CA TYR A 136 17.94 -12.14 3.56
C TYR A 136 19.05 -12.42 2.54
N GLU A 137 19.06 -11.70 1.42
CA GLU A 137 20.11 -11.83 0.40
C GLU A 137 21.48 -11.41 0.93
N ASP A 138 21.49 -10.33 1.72
CA ASP A 138 22.68 -9.81 2.40
C ASP A 138 23.15 -10.68 3.59
N ALA A 139 22.34 -11.64 4.03
CA ALA A 139 22.70 -12.48 5.17
C ALA A 139 23.94 -13.35 4.84
N PRO A 140 24.86 -13.54 5.81
CA PRO A 140 25.97 -14.48 5.67
C PRO A 140 25.47 -15.85 5.23
N GLN A 141 26.19 -16.50 4.31
CA GLN A 141 25.78 -17.76 3.66
C GLN A 141 25.36 -18.87 4.65
N ILE A 142 25.92 -18.87 5.85
CA ILE A 142 25.57 -19.82 6.94
C ILE A 142 24.10 -19.73 7.37
N TRP A 143 23.40 -18.62 7.10
CA TRP A 143 22.01 -18.37 7.47
C TRP A 143 21.01 -18.56 6.31
N ARG A 144 21.48 -18.76 5.07
CA ARG A 144 20.64 -18.87 3.86
C ARG A 144 19.96 -20.22 3.66
N GLY A 145 20.18 -21.20 4.55
CA GLY A 145 19.69 -22.56 4.35
C GLY A 145 20.07 -23.12 2.96
N ASN A 146 19.52 -24.27 2.61
CA ASN A 146 19.69 -24.92 1.31
C ASN A 146 18.59 -24.52 0.30
N ILE A 147 17.97 -23.35 0.48
CA ILE A 147 16.95 -22.83 -0.42
C ILE A 147 17.67 -21.99 -1.47
N SER A 148 17.89 -22.58 -2.65
CA SER A 148 18.39 -21.83 -3.80
C SER A 148 17.37 -20.74 -4.15
N PRO A 149 17.75 -19.45 -4.22
CA PRO A 149 16.85 -18.42 -4.71
C PRO A 149 16.57 -18.72 -6.19
N SER A 150 15.29 -18.96 -6.52
CA SER A 150 14.86 -18.85 -7.92
C SER A 150 15.07 -17.40 -8.36
N PRO A 151 15.75 -17.14 -9.49
CA PRO A 151 16.06 -15.79 -9.91
C PRO A 151 14.77 -15.00 -10.24
N PRO A 152 14.83 -13.65 -10.18
CA PRO A 152 13.72 -12.81 -10.63
C PRO A 152 13.43 -13.06 -12.12
N ILE A 153 12.15 -13.08 -12.49
CA ILE A 153 11.73 -13.03 -13.89
C ILE A 153 12.14 -11.65 -14.42
N ILE A 154 13.28 -11.59 -15.11
CA ILE A 154 13.69 -10.45 -15.94
C ILE A 154 12.97 -10.61 -17.28
N ASP A 155 12.21 -9.58 -17.67
CA ASP A 155 11.67 -9.42 -19.02
C ASP A 155 12.79 -9.62 -20.06
N GLN A 156 12.69 -10.67 -20.86
CA GLN A 156 13.53 -10.88 -22.04
C GLN A 156 12.86 -10.23 -23.25
N ASP A 157 12.64 -8.91 -23.20
CA ASP A 157 12.29 -8.12 -24.38
C ASP A 157 13.14 -6.84 -24.36
N ALA A 158 14.43 -7.03 -24.63
CA ALA A 158 15.32 -5.98 -25.10
C ALA A 158 16.11 -6.56 -26.28
N ASP A 159 15.49 -6.53 -27.46
CA ASP A 159 16.10 -6.41 -28.78
C ASP A 159 15.12 -5.71 -29.73
#